data_AF-A0A7C1XJ76-F1
#
_entry.id   AF-A0A7C1XJ76-F1
#
_cell.length_a   1.000
_cell.length_b   1.000
_cell.length_c   1.000
_cell.angle_alpha   90.00
_cell.angle_beta   90.00
_cell.angle_gamma   90.00
#
_symmetry.space_group_name_H-M   'P 1'
#
loop_
_entity.id
_entity.type
_entity.pdbx_description
1 polymer ?
#
loop_
_entity_poly.entity_id
_entity_poly.type
_entity_poly.pdbx_seq_one_letter_code
_entity_poly.pdbx_strand_id
1 'polypeptide(L)'
;MAKRSRPFWLWPAVTVLILALAWWQLPAQFGVRPVYLWTDRLIFLLLAGALFLGGWIRRREHLRQPWVEVFRQRRAMVALVVLLAFVITGLLDSVHYRKPLPMVDGQQGVQYSVEVVTLLDELLGTLREGTEKTYSAPFAMTQLARETVTLPDGTQSRIRPRLRHGGAHLTDPSQRGRDILASGLAGAAIGVGLTMLVWLLLGAILSRRWQASWRVALTRIVRGRTEVP
;
A
#
# COMPACT_ATOMS: atom_id res chain seq x y z
N MET A 1 41.35 14.99 17.39
CA MET A 1 39.93 15.33 17.66
C MET A 1 39.08 14.07 17.57
N ALA A 2 38.59 13.55 18.69
CA ALA A 2 37.72 12.38 18.71
C ALA A 2 36.39 12.69 18.01
N LYS A 3 36.10 11.97 16.93
CA LYS A 3 34.84 12.10 16.18
C LYS A 3 33.71 11.63 17.09
N ARG A 4 33.02 12.56 17.79
CA ARG A 4 31.85 12.28 18.62
C ARG A 4 30.87 11.46 17.78
N SER A 5 30.81 10.16 18.03
CA SER A 5 29.86 9.29 17.35
C SER A 5 28.48 9.74 17.80
N ARG A 6 27.67 10.32 16.89
CA ARG A 6 26.25 10.69 17.13
C ARG A 6 25.57 9.58 17.91
N PRO A 7 24.60 9.76 18.82
CA PRO A 7 23.98 8.64 19.54
C PRO A 7 23.17 7.70 18.63
N PHE A 8 23.01 6.42 19.00
CA PHE A 8 22.33 5.41 18.16
C PHE A 8 20.85 5.68 17.98
N TRP A 9 20.21 6.24 19.01
CA TRP A 9 18.81 6.59 19.02
C TRP A 9 18.48 7.80 18.15
N LEU A 10 19.47 8.62 17.76
CA LEU A 10 19.19 9.91 17.14
C LEU A 10 18.46 9.78 15.80
N TRP A 11 18.92 8.89 14.91
CA TRP A 11 18.26 8.69 13.62
C TRP A 11 16.90 7.98 13.73
N PRO A 12 16.77 6.86 14.47
CA PRO A 12 15.46 6.26 14.74
C PRO A 12 14.48 7.25 15.38
N ALA A 13 14.92 8.04 16.37
CA ALA A 13 14.08 9.03 17.03
C ALA A 13 13.65 10.13 16.06
N VAL A 14 14.54 10.64 15.21
CA VAL A 14 14.18 11.62 14.18
C VAL A 14 13.19 11.03 13.18
N THR A 15 13.40 9.79 12.71
CA THR A 15 12.47 9.12 11.79
C THR A 15 11.10 8.94 12.44
N VAL A 16 11.04 8.42 13.67
CA VAL A 16 9.78 8.24 14.41
C VAL A 16 9.10 9.57 14.67
N LEU A 17 9.85 10.61 15.03
CA LEU A 17 9.31 11.95 15.24
C LEU A 17 8.73 12.54 13.95
N ILE A 18 9.43 12.41 12.82
CA ILE A 18 8.93 12.86 11.51
C ILE A 18 7.65 12.10 11.15
N LEU A 19 7.63 10.78 11.33
CA LEU A 19 6.44 9.97 11.04
C LEU A 19 5.27 10.35 11.95
N ALA A 20 5.51 10.54 13.24
CA ALA A 20 4.48 10.96 14.20
C ALA A 20 3.96 12.36 13.89
N LEU A 21 4.85 13.29 13.54
CA LEU A 21 4.47 14.65 13.15
C LEU A 21 3.68 14.65 11.84
N ALA A 22 4.11 13.87 10.85
CA ALA A 22 3.39 13.70 9.59
C ALA A 22 2.00 13.10 9.85
N TRP A 23 1.91 12.05 10.66
CA TRP A 23 0.63 11.43 11.04
C TRP A 23 -0.31 12.40 11.76
N TRP A 24 0.24 13.32 12.57
CA TRP A 24 -0.54 14.36 13.25
C TRP A 24 -0.97 15.52 12.33
N GLN A 25 -0.05 16.02 11.49
CA GLN A 25 -0.22 17.27 10.74
C GLN A 25 -0.85 17.07 9.37
N LEU A 26 -0.55 15.98 8.67
CA LEU A 26 -1.05 15.75 7.30
C LEU A 26 -2.58 15.83 7.20
N PRO A 27 -3.37 15.23 8.11
CA PRO A 27 -4.82 15.31 8.05
C PRO A 27 -5.36 16.75 8.04
N ALA A 28 -4.75 17.65 8.81
CA ALA A 28 -5.16 19.05 8.87
C ALA A 28 -4.95 19.79 7.54
N GLN A 29 -3.90 19.43 6.78
CA GLN A 29 -3.62 20.03 5.47
C GLN A 29 -4.67 19.67 4.41
N PHE A 30 -5.37 18.55 4.61
CA PHE A 30 -6.42 18.08 3.69
C PHE A 30 -7.83 18.41 4.17
N GLY A 31 -7.98 19.18 5.27
CA GLY A 31 -9.30 19.51 5.82
C GLY A 31 -10.10 18.29 6.29
N VAL A 32 -9.42 17.18 6.58
CA VAL A 32 -10.06 15.95 7.08
C VAL A 32 -9.89 15.85 8.60
N ARG A 33 -10.84 15.17 9.26
CA ARG A 33 -10.75 14.92 10.71
C ARG A 33 -10.10 13.56 10.94
N PRO A 34 -8.86 13.49 11.48
CA PRO A 34 -8.21 12.22 11.75
C PRO A 34 -8.93 11.45 12.84
N VAL A 35 -8.93 10.13 12.71
CA VAL A 35 -9.43 9.19 13.72
C VAL A 35 -8.26 8.30 14.11
N TYR A 36 -7.93 8.27 15.40
CA TYR A 36 -6.80 7.50 15.90
C TYR A 36 -7.31 6.28 16.66
N LEU A 37 -7.38 5.12 15.99
CA LEU A 37 -7.78 3.88 16.65
C LEU A 37 -6.64 3.36 17.53
N TRP A 38 -6.99 2.58 18.55
CA TRP A 38 -6.00 1.94 19.42
C TRP A 38 -5.14 0.93 18.64
N THR A 39 -5.75 0.19 17.72
CA THR A 39 -5.07 -0.76 16.81
C THR A 39 -3.98 -0.06 16.02
N ASP A 40 -4.28 1.11 15.44
CA ASP A 40 -3.32 1.90 14.65
C ASP A 40 -2.12 2.31 15.51
N ARG A 41 -2.38 2.82 16.72
CA ARG A 41 -1.32 3.21 17.67
C ARG A 41 -0.39 2.05 18.02
N LEU A 42 -0.93 0.85 18.20
CA LEU A 42 -0.13 -0.34 18.48
C LEU A 42 0.76 -0.72 17.29
N ILE A 43 0.25 -0.62 16.06
CA ILE A 43 1.03 -0.88 14.84
C ILE A 43 2.15 0.16 14.70
N PHE A 44 1.87 1.45 14.89
CA PHE A 44 2.89 2.49 14.85
C PHE A 44 3.92 2.36 15.97
N LEU A 45 3.50 1.94 17.17
CA LEU A 45 4.41 1.65 18.28
C LEU A 45 5.33 0.47 17.98
N LEU A 46 4.78 -0.61 17.40
CA LEU A 46 5.57 -1.76 16.95
C LEU A 46 6.60 -1.36 15.90
N LEU A 47 6.19 -0.56 14.90
CA LEU A 47 7.09 -0.04 13.87
C LEU A 47 8.19 0.84 14.47
N ALA A 48 7.83 1.75 15.39
CA ALA A 48 8.80 2.56 16.10
C ALA A 48 9.79 1.68 16.87
N GLY A 49 9.31 0.68 17.61
CA GLY A 49 10.15 -0.29 18.32
C GLY A 49 11.11 -1.02 17.39
N ALA A 50 10.65 -1.49 16.23
CA ALA A 50 11.48 -2.13 15.21
C ALA A 50 12.58 -1.19 14.67
N LEU A 51 12.25 0.08 14.42
CA LEU A 51 13.22 1.08 13.97
C LEU A 51 14.28 1.37 15.05
N PHE A 52 13.88 1.49 16.31
CA PHE A 52 14.79 1.68 17.44
C PHE A 52 15.72 0.47 17.62
N LEU A 53 15.16 -0.75 17.58
CA LEU A 53 15.92 -1.99 17.67
C LEU A 53 16.92 -2.11 16.51
N GLY A 54 16.48 -1.84 15.27
CA GLY A 54 17.34 -1.83 14.09
C GLY A 54 18.48 -0.81 14.22
N GLY A 55 18.19 0.40 14.71
CA GLY A 55 19.20 1.42 14.97
C GLY A 55 20.20 1.02 16.06
N TRP A 56 19.75 0.34 17.10
CA TRP A 56 20.59 -0.19 18.18
C TRP A 56 21.49 -1.34 17.71
N ILE A 57 20.93 -2.32 17.00
CA ILE A 57 21.66 -3.47 16.43
C ILE A 57 22.75 -2.99 15.47
N ARG A 58 22.45 -2.00 14.61
CA ARG A 58 23.39 -1.50 13.58
C ARG A 58 24.70 -0.93 14.16
N ARG A 59 24.74 -0.63 15.47
CA ARG A 59 25.91 -0.07 16.16
C ARG A 59 26.78 -1.08 16.88
N ARG A 60 26.23 -2.26 17.16
CA ARG A 60 26.90 -3.32 17.90
C ARG A 60 27.35 -4.36 16.88
N GLU A 61 28.67 -4.43 16.64
CA GLU A 61 29.22 -5.31 15.61
C GLU A 61 28.79 -6.78 15.80
N HIS A 62 28.83 -7.28 17.03
CA HIS A 62 28.37 -8.64 17.37
C HIS A 62 26.89 -8.90 17.06
N LEU A 63 26.02 -7.89 17.21
CA LEU A 63 24.61 -8.03 16.86
C LEU A 63 24.36 -7.84 15.37
N ARG A 64 25.19 -7.05 14.68
CA ARG A 64 25.02 -6.71 13.27
C ARG A 64 25.42 -7.86 12.34
N GLN A 65 26.44 -8.64 12.69
CA GLN A 65 27.00 -9.68 11.82
C GLN A 65 25.95 -10.68 11.28
N PRO A 66 25.08 -11.27 12.11
CA PRO A 66 24.02 -12.16 11.62
C PRO A 66 23.09 -11.49 10.59
N TRP A 67 22.74 -10.22 10.80
CA TRP A 67 21.87 -9.50 9.87
C TRP A 67 22.55 -9.22 8.53
N VAL A 68 23.85 -8.97 8.52
CA VAL A 68 24.61 -8.79 7.27
C VAL A 68 24.54 -10.06 6.40
N GLU A 69 24.62 -11.24 7.03
CA GLU A 69 24.45 -12.51 6.31
C GLU A 69 23.04 -12.66 5.76
N VAL A 70 22.01 -12.32 6.55
CA VAL A 70 20.62 -12.33 6.08
C VAL A 70 20.45 -11.41 4.87
N PHE A 71 20.93 -10.16 4.92
CA PHE A 71 20.84 -9.23 3.79
C PHE A 71 21.67 -9.67 2.57
N ARG A 72 22.64 -10.58 2.72
CA ARG A 72 23.39 -11.17 1.60
C ARG A 72 22.65 -12.33 0.92
N GLN A 73 21.62 -12.88 1.55
CA GLN A 73 20.85 -13.99 1.02
C GLN A 73 19.72 -13.52 0.10
N ARG A 74 19.71 -13.99 -1.15
CA ARG A 74 18.65 -13.68 -2.15
C ARG A 74 17.24 -13.97 -1.62
N ARG A 75 17.06 -15.12 -0.96
CA ARG A 75 15.75 -15.54 -0.42
C ARG A 75 15.25 -14.58 0.65
N ALA A 76 16.13 -14.12 1.53
CA ALA A 76 15.77 -13.15 2.57
C ALA A 76 15.40 -11.79 1.98
N MET A 77 16.10 -11.33 0.93
CA MET A 77 15.74 -10.08 0.24
C MET A 77 14.40 -10.17 -0.48
N VAL A 78 14.08 -11.30 -1.13
CA VAL A 78 12.75 -11.53 -1.72
C VAL A 78 11.66 -11.49 -0.64
N ALA A 79 11.87 -12.18 0.49
CA ALA A 79 10.94 -12.15 1.61
C ALA A 79 10.77 -10.75 2.20
N LEU A 80 11.85 -9.96 2.27
CA LEU A 80 11.81 -8.57 2.73
C LEU A 80 10.97 -7.69 1.80
N VAL A 81 11.08 -7.84 0.48
CA VAL A 81 10.25 -7.08 -0.48
C VAL A 81 8.77 -7.39 -0.27
N VAL A 82 8.42 -8.66 -0.12
CA VAL A 82 7.04 -9.10 0.16
C VAL A 82 6.56 -8.54 1.50
N LEU A 83 7.39 -8.63 2.55
CA LEU A 83 7.08 -8.08 3.87
C LEU A 83 6.87 -6.56 3.82
N LEU A 84 7.70 -5.83 3.08
CA LEU A 84 7.55 -4.39 2.91
C LEU A 84 6.25 -4.04 2.20
N ALA A 85 5.80 -4.84 1.22
CA ALA A 85 4.49 -4.64 0.61
C ALA A 85 3.37 -4.75 1.66
N PHE A 86 3.39 -5.79 2.50
CA PHE A 86 2.42 -5.94 3.60
C PHE A 86 2.49 -4.79 4.62
N VAL A 87 3.69 -4.36 5.00
CA VAL A 87 3.87 -3.24 5.94
C VAL A 87 3.30 -1.96 5.34
N ILE A 88 3.59 -1.66 4.08
CA ILE A 88 3.07 -0.46 3.40
C ILE A 88 1.54 -0.52 3.33
N THR A 89 0.97 -1.64 2.87
CA THR A 89 -0.49 -1.81 2.80
C THR A 89 -1.13 -1.66 4.17
N GLY A 90 -0.60 -2.32 5.21
CA GLY A 90 -1.11 -2.22 6.57
C GLY A 90 -0.98 -0.80 7.16
N LEU A 91 0.08 -0.07 6.83
CA LEU A 91 0.24 1.33 7.24
C LEU A 91 -0.77 2.24 6.55
N LEU A 92 -1.04 2.05 5.25
CA LEU A 92 -2.07 2.80 4.54
C LEU A 92 -3.46 2.49 5.09
N ASP A 93 -3.72 1.24 5.44
CA ASP A 93 -4.97 0.79 6.05
C ASP A 93 -5.17 1.33 7.49
N SER A 94 -4.07 1.56 8.21
CA SER A 94 -4.10 2.09 9.59
C SER A 94 -4.26 3.62 9.67
N VAL A 95 -4.30 4.35 8.54
CA VAL A 95 -4.50 5.80 8.52
C VAL A 95 -5.98 6.11 8.31
N HIS A 96 -6.68 6.37 9.41
CA HIS A 96 -8.13 6.61 9.42
C HIS A 96 -8.48 8.10 9.51
N TYR A 97 -9.50 8.53 8.77
CA TYR A 97 -10.05 9.88 8.82
C TYR A 97 -11.54 9.94 8.45
N ARG A 98 -12.18 11.07 8.77
CA ARG A 98 -13.56 11.41 8.36
C ARG A 98 -13.52 12.57 7.37
N LYS A 99 -14.32 12.45 6.31
CA LYS A 99 -14.45 13.49 5.27
C LYS A 99 -15.41 14.61 5.72
N PRO A 100 -15.20 15.86 5.31
CA PRO A 100 -16.17 16.93 5.53
C PRO A 100 -17.43 16.71 4.68
N LEU A 101 -18.62 17.03 5.22
CA LEU A 101 -19.85 17.07 4.44
C LEU A 101 -19.91 18.34 3.59
N PRO A 102 -20.63 18.31 2.46
CA PRO A 102 -20.95 19.52 1.72
C PRO A 102 -21.64 20.53 2.65
N MET A 103 -21.18 21.79 2.62
CA MET A 103 -21.85 22.86 3.37
C MET A 103 -23.23 23.09 2.76
N VAL A 104 -24.26 23.07 3.60
CA VAL A 104 -25.61 23.50 3.23
C VAL A 104 -25.77 24.96 3.61
N ASP A 105 -26.40 25.77 2.75
CA ASP A 105 -26.63 27.20 2.98
C ASP A 105 -27.27 27.44 4.36
N GLY A 106 -26.66 28.32 5.15
CA GLY A 106 -27.08 28.64 6.52
C GLY A 106 -26.43 27.82 7.63
N GLN A 107 -25.59 26.82 7.31
CA GLN A 107 -24.85 26.06 8.32
C GLN A 107 -23.57 26.79 8.77
N GLN A 108 -23.42 26.95 10.09
CA GLN A 108 -22.19 27.45 10.71
C GLN A 108 -21.28 26.27 11.11
N GLY A 109 -20.10 26.20 10.49
CA GLY A 109 -19.06 25.22 10.81
C GLY A 109 -19.03 23.99 9.90
N VAL A 110 -17.85 23.38 9.77
CA VAL A 110 -17.62 22.17 8.95
C VAL A 110 -18.13 20.95 9.70
N GLN A 111 -19.14 20.27 9.15
CA GLN A 111 -19.60 18.97 9.65
C GLN A 111 -18.79 17.85 9.00
N TYR A 112 -18.57 16.76 9.73
CA TYR A 112 -17.80 15.60 9.24
C TYR A 112 -18.68 14.35 9.19
N SER A 113 -18.41 13.49 8.21
CA SER A 113 -19.12 12.22 8.04
C SER A 113 -18.95 11.33 9.27
N VAL A 114 -19.98 10.54 9.57
CA VAL A 114 -19.91 9.51 10.62
C VAL A 114 -19.01 8.37 10.16
N GLU A 115 -18.94 8.14 8.85
CA GLU A 115 -18.14 7.08 8.24
C GLU A 115 -16.65 7.38 8.36
N VAL A 116 -15.91 6.38 8.82
CA VAL A 116 -14.45 6.40 8.89
C VAL A 116 -13.90 5.74 7.62
N VAL A 117 -12.92 6.40 7.00
CA VAL A 117 -12.28 5.99 5.76
C VAL A 117 -10.78 5.82 6.00
N THR A 118 -10.19 4.76 5.44
CA THR A 118 -8.73 4.57 5.47
C THR A 118 -8.07 5.25 4.28
N LEU A 119 -6.79 5.60 4.40
CA LEU A 119 -6.03 6.11 3.25
C LEU A 119 -5.94 5.07 2.13
N LEU A 120 -5.88 3.78 2.48
CA LEU A 120 -5.95 2.69 1.51
C LEU A 120 -7.27 2.71 0.74
N ASP A 121 -8.41 2.87 1.42
CA ASP A 121 -9.73 2.94 0.79
C ASP A 121 -9.82 4.08 -0.22
N GLU A 122 -9.25 5.25 0.10
CA GLU A 122 -9.23 6.40 -0.82
C GLU A 122 -8.44 6.10 -2.09
N LEU A 123 -7.26 5.47 -1.94
CA LEU A 123 -6.41 5.09 -3.07
C LEU A 123 -7.07 4.02 -3.95
N LEU A 124 -7.87 3.14 -3.34
CA LEU A 124 -8.62 2.09 -4.02
C LEU A 124 -9.98 2.56 -4.54
N GLY A 125 -10.43 3.75 -4.14
CA GLY A 125 -11.60 4.44 -4.66
C GLY A 125 -12.86 3.57 -4.73
N THR A 126 -13.30 3.29 -5.95
CA THR A 126 -14.56 2.61 -6.26
C THR A 126 -14.66 1.19 -5.72
N LEU A 127 -13.54 0.55 -5.35
CA LEU A 127 -13.55 -0.80 -4.76
C LEU A 127 -14.32 -0.85 -3.44
N ARG A 128 -14.31 0.22 -2.64
CA ARG A 128 -15.08 0.29 -1.39
C ARG A 128 -16.57 0.56 -1.65
N GLU A 129 -16.88 1.39 -2.63
CA GLU A 129 -18.25 1.81 -2.94
C GLU A 129 -19.05 0.70 -3.65
N GLY A 130 -18.36 -0.18 -4.38
CA GLY A 130 -18.94 -1.29 -5.15
C GLY A 130 -19.45 -2.47 -4.31
N THR A 131 -20.21 -2.21 -3.25
CA THR A 131 -20.77 -3.26 -2.40
C THR A 131 -21.86 -4.05 -3.12
N GLU A 132 -21.75 -5.37 -3.07
CA GLU A 132 -22.73 -6.31 -3.65
C GLU A 132 -23.51 -7.01 -2.54
N LYS A 133 -24.75 -7.41 -2.82
CA LYS A 133 -25.59 -8.13 -1.84
C LYS A 133 -24.99 -9.47 -1.38
N THR A 134 -24.14 -10.08 -2.19
CA THR A 134 -23.57 -11.40 -1.89
C THR A 134 -22.13 -11.47 -2.36
N TYR A 135 -21.28 -12.09 -1.55
CA TYR A 135 -19.94 -12.48 -1.95
C TYR A 135 -20.01 -13.64 -2.95
N SER A 136 -19.78 -13.33 -4.22
CA SER A 136 -19.71 -14.29 -5.32
C SER A 136 -18.27 -14.73 -5.61
N ALA A 137 -18.10 -15.73 -6.49
CA ALA A 137 -16.78 -16.18 -6.91
C ALA A 137 -15.94 -15.02 -7.52
N PRO A 138 -14.59 -15.09 -7.46
CA PRO A 138 -13.73 -14.08 -8.08
C PRO A 138 -14.07 -13.88 -9.56
N PHE A 139 -14.18 -12.62 -9.98
CA PHE A 139 -14.58 -12.23 -11.34
C PHE A 139 -15.94 -12.78 -11.81
N ALA A 140 -16.84 -13.13 -10.89
CA ALA A 140 -18.23 -13.41 -11.24
C ALA A 140 -18.92 -12.15 -11.79
N MET A 141 -19.91 -12.36 -12.66
CA MET A 141 -20.78 -11.29 -13.18
C MET A 141 -22.24 -11.46 -12.72
N THR A 142 -22.51 -12.51 -11.94
CA THR A 142 -23.84 -12.84 -11.42
C THR A 142 -23.74 -13.16 -9.95
N GLN A 143 -24.82 -12.89 -9.21
CA GLN A 143 -24.91 -13.25 -7.81
C GLN A 143 -24.74 -14.75 -7.59
N LEU A 144 -24.22 -15.12 -6.42
CA LEU A 144 -24.15 -16.53 -6.01
C LEU A 144 -25.55 -17.09 -5.71
N ALA A 145 -26.36 -16.32 -4.98
CA ALA A 145 -27.73 -16.66 -4.62
C ALA A 145 -28.69 -16.45 -5.79
N ARG A 146 -29.75 -17.28 -5.83
CA ARG A 146 -30.87 -17.08 -6.76
C ARG A 146 -31.93 -16.19 -6.11
N GLU A 147 -32.31 -15.12 -6.78
CA GLU A 147 -33.37 -14.21 -6.38
C GLU A 147 -34.56 -14.36 -7.35
N THR A 148 -35.77 -14.11 -6.85
CA THR A 148 -36.95 -13.99 -7.70
C THR A 148 -36.92 -12.60 -8.33
N VAL A 149 -36.79 -12.54 -9.65
CA VAL A 149 -36.74 -11.30 -10.42
C VAL A 149 -37.99 -11.25 -11.29
N THR A 150 -38.64 -10.10 -11.34
CA THR A 150 -39.74 -9.83 -12.28
C THR A 150 -39.14 -9.48 -13.62
N LEU A 151 -39.42 -10.27 -14.65
CA LEU A 151 -38.99 -10.03 -16.01
C LEU A 151 -39.83 -8.89 -16.64
N PRO A 152 -39.36 -8.30 -17.77
CA PRO A 152 -40.11 -7.26 -18.47
C PRO A 152 -41.51 -7.68 -18.94
N ASP A 153 -41.76 -8.99 -19.07
CA ASP A 153 -43.05 -9.59 -19.41
C ASP A 153 -43.99 -9.78 -18.20
N GLY A 154 -43.57 -9.33 -17.01
CA GLY A 154 -44.32 -9.46 -15.76
C GLY A 154 -44.22 -10.84 -15.09
N THR A 155 -43.53 -11.80 -15.72
CA THR A 155 -43.33 -13.12 -15.13
C THR A 155 -42.27 -13.08 -14.04
N GLN A 156 -42.47 -13.83 -12.96
CA GLN A 156 -41.47 -13.99 -11.92
C GLN A 156 -40.62 -15.21 -12.20
N SER A 157 -39.30 -15.03 -12.30
CA SER A 157 -38.37 -16.13 -12.47
C SER A 157 -37.30 -16.11 -11.38
N ARG A 158 -36.95 -17.28 -10.87
CA ARG A 158 -35.93 -17.44 -9.82
C ARG A 158 -34.57 -17.71 -10.44
N ILE A 159 -33.83 -16.65 -10.71
CA ILE A 159 -32.53 -16.66 -11.41
C ILE A 159 -31.42 -16.09 -10.55
N ARG A 160 -30.16 -16.24 -10.98
CA ARG A 160 -29.03 -15.50 -10.39
C ARG A 160 -28.91 -14.18 -11.14
N PRO A 161 -29.35 -13.04 -10.56
CA PRO A 161 -29.30 -11.79 -11.28
C PRO A 161 -27.84 -11.34 -11.48
N ARG A 162 -27.67 -10.46 -12.46
CA ARG A 162 -26.39 -9.83 -12.76
C ARG A 162 -25.94 -8.95 -11.58
N LEU A 163 -24.65 -8.95 -11.30
CA LEU A 163 -24.04 -8.08 -10.30
C LEU A 163 -24.13 -6.60 -10.74
N ARG A 164 -24.23 -5.68 -9.77
CA ARG A 164 -24.36 -4.24 -10.07
C ARG A 164 -23.04 -3.60 -10.50
N HIS A 165 -21.95 -4.05 -9.91
CA HIS A 165 -20.58 -3.58 -10.09
C HIS A 165 -19.71 -4.65 -10.75
N GLY A 166 -19.91 -5.92 -10.38
CA GLY A 166 -19.15 -7.05 -10.94
C GLY A 166 -19.34 -7.23 -12.45
N GLY A 167 -18.32 -6.85 -13.24
CA GLY A 167 -18.37 -6.89 -14.70
C GLY A 167 -19.43 -5.97 -15.31
N ALA A 168 -19.80 -4.89 -14.61
CA ALA A 168 -20.85 -3.96 -15.06
C ALA A 168 -20.58 -3.35 -16.44
N HIS A 169 -19.30 -3.17 -16.80
CA HIS A 169 -18.87 -2.63 -18.09
C HIS A 169 -18.99 -3.63 -19.26
N LEU A 170 -19.20 -4.92 -19.00
CA LEU A 170 -19.21 -5.96 -20.05
C LEU A 170 -20.62 -6.29 -20.53
N THR A 171 -21.10 -5.72 -21.62
CA THR A 171 -22.43 -6.06 -22.14
C THR A 171 -22.57 -7.55 -22.45
N ASP A 172 -21.54 -8.17 -23.04
CA ASP A 172 -21.49 -9.60 -23.37
C ASP A 172 -20.65 -10.41 -22.36
N PRO A 173 -21.25 -11.39 -21.65
CA PRO A 173 -20.53 -12.30 -20.74
C PRO A 173 -19.35 -13.05 -21.36
N SER A 174 -19.36 -13.29 -22.68
CA SER A 174 -18.28 -14.02 -23.35
C SER A 174 -16.93 -13.30 -23.27
N GLN A 175 -16.95 -11.97 -23.15
CA GLN A 175 -15.75 -11.11 -23.14
C GLN A 175 -14.98 -11.16 -21.81
N ARG A 176 -15.56 -11.74 -20.76
CA ARG A 176 -14.97 -11.80 -19.42
C ARG A 176 -13.53 -12.30 -19.41
N GLY A 177 -13.22 -13.36 -20.14
CA GLY A 177 -11.87 -13.92 -20.16
C GLY A 177 -10.84 -12.95 -20.73
N ARG A 178 -11.21 -12.25 -21.82
CA ARG A 178 -10.35 -11.23 -22.45
C ARG A 178 -10.18 -10.01 -21.55
N ASP A 179 -11.25 -9.60 -20.87
CA ASP A 179 -11.22 -8.47 -19.92
C ASP A 179 -10.28 -8.73 -18.74
N ILE A 180 -10.38 -9.92 -18.13
CA ILE A 180 -9.48 -10.34 -17.05
C ILE A 180 -8.03 -10.38 -17.54
N LEU A 181 -7.78 -10.95 -18.73
CA LEU A 181 -6.44 -11.02 -19.30
C LEU A 181 -5.87 -9.63 -19.59
N ALA A 182 -6.66 -8.74 -20.20
CA ALA A 182 -6.24 -7.37 -20.52
C ALA A 182 -5.94 -6.57 -19.25
N SER A 183 -6.81 -6.66 -18.23
CA SER A 183 -6.61 -6.02 -16.93
C SER A 183 -5.36 -6.56 -16.21
N GLY A 184 -5.16 -7.89 -16.25
CA GLY A 184 -3.98 -8.54 -15.70
C GLY A 184 -2.69 -8.11 -16.39
N LEU A 185 -2.70 -8.02 -17.73
CA LEU A 185 -1.55 -7.56 -18.52
C LEU A 185 -1.26 -6.08 -18.28
N ALA A 186 -2.29 -5.22 -18.19
CA ALA A 186 -2.13 -3.82 -17.85
C ALA A 186 -1.50 -3.65 -16.46
N GLY A 187 -2.02 -4.38 -15.45
CA GLY A 187 -1.45 -4.40 -14.11
C GLY A 187 -0.01 -4.89 -14.08
N ALA A 188 0.31 -5.96 -14.82
CA ALA A 188 1.67 -6.47 -14.95
C ALA A 188 2.60 -5.45 -15.62
N ALA A 189 2.16 -4.77 -16.68
CA ALA A 189 2.93 -3.73 -17.35
C ALA A 189 3.23 -2.55 -16.43
N ILE A 190 2.24 -2.09 -15.66
CA ILE A 190 2.44 -1.05 -14.63
C ILE A 190 3.44 -1.52 -13.58
N GLY A 191 3.30 -2.75 -13.07
CA GLY A 191 4.20 -3.33 -12.08
C GLY A 191 5.65 -3.43 -12.58
N VAL A 192 5.85 -3.86 -13.83
CA VAL A 192 7.17 -3.87 -14.48
C VAL A 192 7.71 -2.45 -14.62
N GLY A 193 6.89 -1.50 -15.07
CA GLY A 193 7.28 -0.09 -15.19
C GLY A 193 7.73 0.52 -13.87
N LEU A 194 6.97 0.32 -12.79
CA LEU A 194 7.33 0.77 -11.44
C LEU A 194 8.62 0.10 -10.95
N THR A 195 8.78 -1.20 -11.19
CA THR A 195 10.01 -1.91 -10.82
C THR A 195 11.22 -1.37 -11.58
N MET A 196 11.09 -1.12 -12.89
CA MET A 196 12.15 -0.49 -13.69
C MET A 196 12.47 0.92 -13.18
N LEU A 197 11.47 1.72 -12.82
CA LEU A 197 11.68 3.03 -12.23
C LEU A 197 12.50 2.95 -10.93
N VAL A 198 12.14 2.04 -10.03
CA VAL A 198 12.89 1.80 -8.78
C VAL A 198 14.34 1.39 -9.10
N TRP A 199 14.54 0.50 -10.07
CA TRP A 199 15.89 0.09 -10.49
C TRP A 199 16.72 1.26 -11.06
N LEU A 200 16.11 2.12 -11.87
CA LEU A 200 16.78 3.31 -12.42
C LEU A 200 17.15 4.30 -11.32
N LEU A 201 16.24 4.55 -10.38
CA LEU A 201 16.50 5.43 -9.23
C LEU A 201 17.61 4.86 -8.33
N LEU A 202 17.58 3.56 -8.03
CA LEU A 202 18.66 2.89 -7.29
C LEU A 202 19.98 2.96 -8.05
N GLY A 203 19.99 2.74 -9.36
CA GLY A 203 21.16 2.89 -10.21
C GLY A 203 21.72 4.31 -10.19
N ALA A 204 20.88 5.34 -10.21
CA ALA A 204 21.27 6.74 -10.13
C ALA A 204 21.86 7.09 -8.75
N ILE A 205 21.26 6.61 -7.66
CA ILE A 205 21.75 6.83 -6.29
C ILE A 205 23.09 6.10 -6.07
N LEU A 206 23.18 4.84 -6.51
CA LEU A 206 24.38 4.03 -6.34
C LEU A 206 25.52 4.47 -7.25
N SER A 207 25.25 4.97 -8.46
CA SER A 207 26.30 5.52 -9.35
C SER A 207 27.01 6.72 -8.70
N ARG A 208 26.25 7.64 -8.09
CA ARG A 208 26.79 8.75 -7.30
C ARG A 208 27.58 8.26 -6.09
N ARG A 209 27.07 7.24 -5.38
CA ARG A 209 27.73 6.71 -4.19
C ARG A 209 29.02 5.95 -4.49
N TRP A 210 29.06 5.23 -5.60
CA TRP A 210 30.24 4.46 -6.05
C TRP A 210 31.20 5.28 -6.92
N GLN A 211 30.90 6.55 -7.19
CA GLN A 211 31.67 7.41 -8.10
C GLN A 211 31.91 6.72 -9.46
N ALA A 212 30.88 6.04 -9.95
CA ALA A 212 30.91 5.26 -11.18
C ALA A 212 29.87 5.76 -12.17
N SER A 213 30.06 5.50 -13.46
CA SER A 213 29.04 5.82 -14.46
C SER A 213 27.77 5.00 -14.24
N TRP A 214 26.62 5.56 -14.61
CA TRP A 214 25.31 4.93 -14.45
C TRP A 214 25.25 3.53 -15.11
N ARG A 215 25.91 3.36 -16.28
CA ARG A 215 26.01 2.08 -17.00
C ARG A 215 26.74 1.03 -16.17
N VAL A 216 27.85 1.40 -15.52
CA VAL A 216 28.62 0.49 -14.67
C VAL A 216 27.81 0.09 -13.43
N ALA A 217 27.10 1.04 -12.82
CA ALA A 217 26.23 0.76 -11.69
C ALA A 217 25.10 -0.22 -12.04
N LEU A 218 24.37 0.03 -13.15
CA LEU A 218 23.31 -0.88 -13.62
C LEU A 218 23.85 -2.26 -14.00
N THR A 219 24.99 -2.32 -14.68
CA THR A 219 25.59 -3.62 -15.08
C THR A 219 25.96 -4.45 -13.84
N ARG A 220 26.44 -3.80 -12.76
CA ARG A 220 26.72 -4.49 -11.49
C ARG A 220 25.45 -5.04 -10.85
N ILE A 221 24.37 -4.25 -10.83
CA ILE A 221 23.06 -4.66 -10.28
C ILE A 221 22.49 -5.84 -11.07
N VAL A 222 22.39 -5.71 -12.40
CA VAL A 222 21.85 -6.75 -13.28
C VAL A 222 22.64 -8.07 -13.18
N ARG A 223 23.97 -7.98 -13.06
CA ARG A 223 24.84 -9.16 -12.91
C ARG A 223 24.92 -9.69 -11.48
N GLY A 224 24.21 -9.10 -10.52
CA GLY A 224 24.28 -9.47 -9.11
C GLY A 224 25.68 -9.34 -8.51
N ARG A 225 26.50 -8.41 -9.01
CA ARG A 225 27.86 -8.12 -8.55
C ARG A 225 27.85 -7.01 -7.49
N THR A 226 26.95 -7.15 -6.53
CA THR A 226 26.70 -6.22 -5.44
C THR A 226 26.79 -6.98 -4.12
N GLU A 227 27.18 -6.28 -3.04
CA GLU A 227 27.26 -6.92 -1.71
C GLU A 227 25.91 -7.41 -1.21
N VAL A 228 24.83 -6.74 -1.61
CA VAL A 228 23.44 -7.13 -1.39
C VAL A 228 22.90 -7.61 -2.74
N PRO A 229 22.29 -8.80 -2.81
CA PRO A 229 21.81 -9.41 -4.04
C PRO A 229 20.60 -8.71 -4.66
#